data_AF-A0A812PS93-F1
#
_entry.id   AF-A0A812PS93-F1
#
_cell.length_a   1.000
_cell.length_b   1.000
_cell.length_c   1.000
_cell.angle_alpha   90.00
_cell.angle_beta   90.00
_cell.angle_gamma   90.00
#
_symmetry.space_group_name_H-M   'P 1'
#
loop_
_entity.id
_entity.type
_entity.pdbx_description
1 polymer ?
#
loop_
_entity_poly.entity_id
_entity_poly.type
_entity_poly.pdbx_seq_one_letter_code
_entity_poly.pdbx_strand_id
1 'polypeptide(L)'
;MLLLGFSAAAFVAGGYVVAVLPKLLPGSVLIWLSFELMAFWVWNSRRFLRVYEYCLVWIMVFFYVAVGTAPMMLFGFMAVLGIVSGQLASIPVIRSQKTLGHIRSSVLHTTCDTEYLNRRGAEAEVWTLGTGYLYFASMRQIVEELENFNSQHHLRFTSPSDSEELPDFAFSHAISCEARPHPLYIIMNFDMVQQMECTAVSAFQEVLSVAKELGCTLILAHVQSSLILQMQNFGLPLAELQDQAPAASTAPELLLVAHNLDAAVEWVEEAFLRSYQPAPGQCRGHTHGNLRDLLSRHVDMQSPLAGLHVDFHVWLDGYFPSYNPELLSELVPLLEIRKLQKGDVVYSAPKTRQATCRSSGMVYSAPKFQRQPRGGAWMSEGQSPPLLWLLLGSVEHIWNPENETEQSVRVFQDQNRLEAGSVFEKASIHQRQGSWCAGPFSTARAFLANMAHPGTLRAVDCSTVALLPQEAYDQLSPALRRLLNAYLLRKWPTYLHS
;
A
#
# COMPACT_ATOMS: atom_id res chain seq x y z
N MET A 1 -22.48 47.68 36.79
CA MET A 1 -23.00 48.47 37.93
C MET A 1 -23.21 47.63 39.18
N LEU A 2 -23.96 46.52 39.16
CA LEU A 2 -24.20 45.68 40.36
C LEU A 2 -22.94 45.02 40.95
N LEU A 3 -22.06 44.44 40.14
CA LEU A 3 -20.77 43.88 40.60
C LEU A 3 -19.83 44.96 41.17
N LEU A 4 -19.82 46.15 40.56
CA LEU A 4 -19.05 47.31 41.02
C LEU A 4 -19.58 47.84 42.36
N GLY A 5 -20.89 47.93 42.51
CA GLY A 5 -21.54 48.29 43.77
C GLY A 5 -21.34 47.24 44.87
N PHE A 6 -21.42 45.95 44.54
CA PHE A 6 -21.16 44.86 45.48
C PHE A 6 -19.69 44.83 45.93
N SER A 7 -18.74 44.98 45.02
CA SER A 7 -17.31 45.06 45.35
C SER A 7 -16.99 46.31 46.17
N ALA A 8 -17.59 47.46 45.86
CA ALA A 8 -17.43 48.68 46.66
C ALA A 8 -18.02 48.53 48.07
N ALA A 9 -19.21 47.92 48.20
CA ALA A 9 -19.83 47.61 49.49
C ALA A 9 -19.00 46.59 50.28
N ALA A 10 -18.49 45.55 49.63
CA ALA A 10 -17.61 44.54 50.25
C ALA A 10 -16.26 45.13 50.67
N PHE A 11 -15.71 46.11 49.95
CA PHE A 11 -14.47 46.77 50.33
C PHE A 11 -14.65 47.70 51.52
N VAL A 12 -15.75 48.46 51.56
CA VAL A 12 -16.06 49.40 52.65
C VAL A 12 -16.54 48.68 53.91
N ALA A 13 -17.45 47.70 53.79
CA ALA A 13 -18.01 46.97 54.93
C ALA A 13 -17.23 45.69 55.29
N GLY A 14 -16.44 45.14 54.35
CA GLY A 14 -15.72 43.89 54.55
C GLY A 14 -14.65 43.98 55.63
N GLY A 15 -14.01 45.14 55.81
CA GLY A 15 -13.07 45.34 56.92
C GLY A 15 -13.71 45.11 58.29
N TYR A 16 -14.96 45.57 58.48
CA TYR A 16 -15.71 45.38 59.72
C TYR A 16 -16.15 43.92 59.89
N VAL A 17 -16.65 43.29 58.82
CA VAL A 17 -17.06 41.87 58.83
C VAL A 17 -15.88 40.96 59.12
N VAL A 18 -14.72 41.20 58.51
CA VAL A 18 -13.47 40.45 58.75
C VAL A 18 -12.95 40.68 60.17
N ALA A 19 -13.12 41.88 60.73
CA ALA A 19 -12.69 42.19 62.10
C ALA A 19 -13.54 41.47 63.17
N VAL A 20 -14.84 41.24 62.91
CA VAL A 20 -15.76 40.53 63.81
C VAL A 20 -15.67 39.01 63.64
N LEU A 21 -15.17 38.54 62.49
CA LEU A 21 -15.11 37.13 62.18
C LEU A 21 -14.13 36.38 63.09
N PRO A 22 -14.55 35.28 63.74
CA PRO A 22 -13.64 34.41 64.48
C PRO A 22 -12.52 33.92 63.56
N LYS A 23 -11.26 34.15 63.95
CA LYS A 23 -10.06 33.71 63.19
C LYS A 23 -10.05 32.21 62.88
N LEU A 24 -10.79 31.42 63.64
CA LEU A 24 -10.96 29.97 63.45
C LEU A 24 -11.72 29.61 62.16
N LEU A 25 -12.70 30.42 61.73
CA LEU A 25 -13.49 30.13 60.55
C LEU A 25 -12.66 30.08 59.26
N PRO A 26 -11.87 31.12 58.89
CA PRO A 26 -11.04 31.04 57.68
C PRO A 26 -9.97 29.94 57.78
N GLY A 27 -9.41 29.70 58.97
CA GLY A 27 -8.48 28.59 59.20
C GLY A 27 -9.10 27.22 58.91
N SER A 28 -10.33 26.98 59.40
CA SER A 28 -11.04 25.72 59.15
C SER A 28 -11.37 25.49 57.67
N VAL A 29 -11.72 26.55 56.94
CA VAL A 29 -11.97 26.49 55.49
C VAL A 29 -10.68 26.14 54.74
N LEU A 30 -9.55 26.75 55.11
CA LEU A 30 -8.25 26.44 54.50
C LEU A 30 -7.81 25.00 54.79
N ILE A 31 -8.02 24.51 56.01
CA ILE A 31 -7.71 23.12 56.37
C ILE A 31 -8.58 22.15 55.58
N TRP A 32 -9.89 22.40 55.52
CA TRP A 32 -10.83 21.57 54.76
C TRP A 32 -10.45 21.55 53.28
N LEU A 33 -10.22 22.72 52.66
CA LEU A 33 -9.80 22.81 51.26
C LEU A 33 -8.48 22.07 51.01
N SER A 34 -7.51 22.20 51.91
CA SER A 34 -6.22 21.50 51.80
C SER A 34 -6.39 19.98 51.86
N PHE A 35 -7.24 19.50 52.76
CA PHE A 35 -7.54 18.08 52.89
C PHE A 35 -8.27 17.55 51.64
N GLU A 36 -9.25 18.29 51.13
CA GLU A 36 -10.00 17.93 49.92
C GLU A 36 -9.07 17.83 48.69
N LEU A 37 -8.20 18.83 48.49
CA LEU A 37 -7.23 18.85 47.39
C LEU A 37 -6.21 17.70 47.53
N MET A 38 -5.72 17.45 48.74
CA MET A 38 -4.79 16.36 49.01
C MET A 38 -5.45 15.00 48.75
N ALA A 39 -6.67 14.78 49.24
CA ALA A 39 -7.41 13.54 49.03
C ALA A 39 -7.70 13.30 47.55
N PHE A 40 -8.05 14.35 46.79
CA PHE A 40 -8.29 14.24 45.36
C PHE A 40 -7.01 13.80 44.61
N TRP A 41 -5.91 14.52 44.80
CA TRP A 41 -4.68 14.28 44.01
C TRP A 41 -3.84 13.11 44.50
N VAL A 42 -3.85 12.79 45.79
CA VAL A 42 -3.04 11.69 46.33
C VAL A 42 -3.81 10.37 46.36
N TRP A 43 -5.12 10.41 46.68
CA TRP A 43 -5.90 9.18 46.86
C TRP A 43 -6.82 8.85 45.70
N ASN A 44 -7.56 9.83 45.16
CA ASN A 44 -8.53 9.55 44.09
C ASN A 44 -7.86 9.37 42.72
N SER A 45 -6.76 10.08 42.47
CA SER A 45 -5.99 10.04 41.23
C SER A 45 -5.43 8.68 40.84
N ARG A 46 -5.23 7.78 41.81
CA ARG A 46 -4.76 6.40 41.58
C ARG A 46 -5.64 5.59 40.62
N ARG A 47 -6.90 6.00 40.42
CA ARG A 47 -7.86 5.32 39.54
C ARG A 47 -7.79 5.75 38.08
N PHE A 48 -7.23 6.93 37.79
CA PHE A 48 -7.26 7.50 36.44
C PHE A 48 -5.89 7.91 35.90
N LEU A 49 -4.85 8.02 36.73
CA LEU A 49 -3.48 8.29 36.29
C LEU A 49 -2.72 6.98 35.99
N ARG A 50 -1.80 7.05 35.02
CA ARG A 50 -0.84 5.96 34.81
C ARG A 50 0.15 5.91 35.98
N VAL A 51 0.80 4.76 36.17
CA VAL A 51 1.67 4.52 37.34
C VAL A 51 2.78 5.57 37.47
N TYR A 52 3.43 5.95 36.37
CA TYR A 52 4.50 6.96 36.41
C TYR A 52 3.99 8.38 36.68
N GLU A 53 2.80 8.75 36.19
CA GLU A 53 2.12 10.02 36.50
C GLU A 53 1.76 10.08 37.98
N TYR A 54 1.29 8.97 38.55
CA TYR A 54 0.98 8.86 39.97
C TYR A 54 2.23 8.94 40.85
N CYS A 55 3.32 8.28 40.46
CA CYS A 55 4.62 8.41 41.14
C CYS A 55 5.11 9.86 41.13
N LEU A 56 4.95 10.58 40.01
CA LEU A 56 5.33 11.99 39.92
C LEU A 56 4.58 12.87 40.92
N VAL A 57 3.28 12.63 41.15
CA VAL A 57 2.50 13.35 42.17
C VAL A 57 3.12 13.16 43.56
N TRP A 58 3.44 11.92 43.94
CA TRP A 58 4.08 11.62 45.23
C TRP A 58 5.46 12.27 45.37
N ILE A 59 6.27 12.21 44.32
CA ILE A 59 7.58 12.85 44.29
C ILE A 59 7.43 14.36 44.49
N MET A 60 6.48 15.00 43.81
CA MET A 60 6.24 16.44 43.97
C MET A 60 5.80 16.80 45.39
N VAL A 61 4.92 16.01 46.02
CA VAL A 61 4.51 16.23 47.43
C VAL A 61 5.70 16.14 48.38
N PHE A 62 6.54 15.10 48.23
CA PHE A 62 7.73 14.94 49.06
C PHE A 62 8.74 16.07 48.83
N PHE A 63 8.94 16.44 47.56
CA PHE A 63 9.85 17.52 47.16
C PHE A 63 9.41 18.88 47.71
N TYR A 64 8.10 19.15 47.72
CA TYR A 64 7.53 20.36 48.35
C TYR A 64 7.86 20.43 49.84
N VAL A 65 7.67 19.33 50.58
CA VAL A 65 7.95 19.28 52.02
C VAL A 65 9.43 19.47 52.31
N ALA A 66 10.32 18.93 51.47
CA ALA A 66 11.76 18.99 51.68
C ALA A 66 12.41 20.31 51.24
N VAL A 67 11.98 20.89 50.10
CA VAL A 67 12.69 21.97 49.40
C VAL A 67 11.85 23.24 49.22
N GLY A 68 10.52 23.16 49.38
CA GLY A 68 9.59 24.28 49.23
C GLY A 68 8.97 24.41 47.83
N THR A 69 8.19 25.46 47.64
CA THR A 69 7.29 25.62 46.47
C THR A 69 8.02 25.83 45.15
N ALA A 70 8.90 26.83 45.05
CA ALA A 70 9.49 27.23 43.78
C ALA A 70 10.34 26.13 43.13
N PRO A 71 11.25 25.44 43.87
CA PRO A 71 12.01 24.32 43.31
C PRO A 71 11.12 23.14 42.88
N MET A 72 10.06 22.84 43.64
CA MET A 72 9.08 21.79 43.30
C MET A 72 8.36 22.10 41.98
N MET A 73 7.94 23.36 41.76
CA MET A 73 7.27 23.75 40.51
C MET A 73 8.20 23.56 39.29
N LEU A 74 9.47 23.98 39.42
CA LEU A 74 10.45 23.80 38.35
C LEU A 74 10.70 22.32 38.05
N PHE A 75 10.87 21.49 39.10
CA PHE A 75 11.03 20.05 38.94
C PHE A 75 9.81 19.42 38.24
N GLY A 76 8.60 19.76 38.69
CA GLY A 76 7.36 19.25 38.09
C GLY A 76 7.25 19.61 36.61
N PHE A 77 7.58 20.86 36.26
CA PHE A 77 7.59 21.30 34.86
C PHE A 77 8.59 20.51 34.02
N MET A 78 9.84 20.36 34.48
CA MET A 78 10.87 19.58 33.77
C MET A 78 10.48 18.10 33.64
N ALA A 79 9.90 17.52 34.68
CA ALA A 79 9.47 16.13 34.66
C ALA A 79 8.31 15.91 33.67
N VAL A 80 7.34 16.82 33.61
CA VAL A 80 6.28 16.78 32.60
C VAL A 80 6.84 16.92 31.19
N LEU A 81 7.77 17.87 30.95
CA LEU A 81 8.44 18.01 29.67
C LEU A 81 9.16 16.72 29.26
N GLY A 82 9.87 16.08 30.20
CA GLY A 82 10.56 14.81 29.96
C GLY A 82 9.61 13.67 29.62
N ILE A 83 8.50 13.54 30.36
CA ILE A 83 7.48 12.51 30.11
C ILE A 83 6.84 12.71 28.74
N VAL A 84 6.43 13.95 28.42
CA VAL A 84 5.81 14.26 27.13
C VAL A 84 6.81 14.00 25.99
N SER A 85 8.07 14.42 26.13
CA SER A 85 9.12 14.17 25.15
C SER A 85 9.34 12.67 24.91
N GLY A 86 9.42 11.88 25.98
CA GLY A 86 9.56 10.42 25.89
C GLY A 86 8.34 9.74 25.27
N GLN A 87 7.13 10.19 25.60
CA GLN A 87 5.91 9.68 24.99
C GLN A 87 5.87 9.98 23.49
N LEU A 88 6.18 11.21 23.09
CA LEU A 88 6.26 11.57 21.67
C LEU A 88 7.33 10.70 20.98
N ALA A 89 8.54 10.60 21.53
CA ALA A 89 9.62 9.78 20.98
C ALA A 89 9.27 8.29 20.85
N SER A 90 8.30 7.78 21.61
CA SER A 90 7.85 6.38 21.54
C SER A 90 6.78 6.11 20.47
N ILE A 91 6.21 7.15 19.85
CA ILE A 91 5.21 6.95 18.79
C ILE A 91 5.93 6.40 17.56
N PRO A 92 5.57 5.20 17.05
CA PRO A 92 6.24 4.60 15.92
C PRO A 92 5.97 5.41 14.66
N VAL A 93 7.05 5.82 14.00
CA VAL A 93 7.00 6.64 12.78
C VAL A 93 6.66 5.80 11.56
N ILE A 94 7.23 4.59 11.50
CA ILE A 94 6.98 3.64 10.42
C ILE A 94 5.73 2.83 10.79
N ARG A 95 4.64 3.05 10.07
CA ARG A 95 3.36 2.34 10.30
C ARG A 95 3.35 0.95 9.68
N SER A 96 3.97 0.81 8.51
CA SER A 96 4.08 -0.47 7.83
C SER A 96 5.27 -0.51 6.90
N GLN A 97 5.89 -1.67 6.84
CA GLN A 97 6.94 -2.02 5.88
C GLN A 97 6.42 -3.15 4.99
N LYS A 98 6.54 -2.99 3.68
CA LYS A 98 6.08 -3.99 2.70
C LYS A 98 7.08 -4.07 1.57
N THR A 99 7.42 -5.27 1.14
CA THR A 99 8.27 -5.48 -0.03
C THR A 99 7.50 -5.26 -1.33
N LEU A 100 8.21 -5.00 -2.43
CA LEU A 100 7.62 -4.96 -3.78
C LEU A 100 7.10 -6.34 -4.23
N GLY A 101 7.42 -7.43 -3.52
CA GLY A 101 6.75 -8.72 -3.71
C GLY A 101 5.25 -8.68 -3.32
N HIS A 102 4.86 -7.77 -2.42
CA HIS A 102 3.50 -7.65 -1.92
C HIS A 102 2.72 -6.44 -2.47
N ILE A 103 3.42 -5.36 -2.83
CA ILE A 103 2.85 -4.18 -3.48
C ILE A 103 3.37 -4.11 -4.92
N ARG A 104 2.46 -3.89 -5.87
CA ARG A 104 2.76 -3.74 -7.29
C ARG A 104 2.26 -2.40 -7.82
N SER A 105 2.89 -1.94 -8.90
CA SER A 105 2.35 -0.81 -9.64
C SER A 105 1.06 -1.19 -10.39
N SER A 106 0.37 -0.16 -10.89
CA SER A 106 -0.76 -0.28 -11.82
C SER A 106 -0.36 -0.90 -13.18
N VAL A 107 0.93 -1.05 -13.47
CA VAL A 107 1.42 -1.64 -14.72
C VAL A 107 1.30 -3.15 -14.68
N LEU A 108 0.52 -3.70 -15.61
CA LEU A 108 0.49 -5.13 -15.87
C LEU A 108 1.69 -5.51 -16.73
N HIS A 109 2.60 -6.24 -16.10
CA HIS A 109 3.75 -6.84 -16.76
C HIS A 109 3.41 -8.21 -17.34
N THR A 110 4.28 -8.75 -18.20
CA THR A 110 4.16 -10.13 -18.66
C THR A 110 4.36 -11.12 -17.50
N THR A 111 3.97 -12.38 -17.64
CA THR A 111 4.15 -13.37 -16.54
C THR A 111 5.62 -13.56 -16.19
N CYS A 112 6.51 -13.60 -17.18
CA CYS A 112 7.95 -13.76 -16.93
C CYS A 112 8.54 -12.55 -16.22
N ASP A 113 8.12 -11.33 -16.60
CA ASP A 113 8.52 -10.10 -15.91
C ASP A 113 7.97 -10.07 -14.48
N THR A 114 6.71 -10.49 -14.29
CA THR A 114 6.07 -10.55 -12.97
C THR A 114 6.79 -11.54 -12.05
N GLU A 115 7.16 -12.72 -12.54
CA GLU A 115 7.90 -13.72 -11.77
C GLU A 115 9.31 -13.23 -11.42
N TYR A 116 10.00 -12.60 -12.37
CA TYR A 116 11.29 -11.95 -12.10
C TYR A 116 11.17 -10.87 -11.02
N LEU A 117 10.17 -9.99 -11.15
CA LEU A 117 9.88 -8.94 -10.19
C LEU A 117 9.44 -9.50 -8.84
N ASN A 118 8.77 -10.66 -8.76
CA ASN A 118 8.38 -11.30 -7.49
C ASN A 118 9.61 -11.75 -6.70
N ARG A 119 10.65 -12.22 -7.38
CA ARG A 119 11.90 -12.65 -6.76
C ARG A 119 12.73 -11.47 -6.27
N ARG A 120 12.95 -10.48 -7.14
CA ARG A 120 13.70 -9.26 -6.80
C ARG A 120 12.91 -8.26 -5.98
N GLY A 121 11.59 -8.44 -5.87
CA GLY A 121 10.72 -7.57 -5.09
C GLY A 121 11.06 -7.56 -3.60
N ALA A 122 11.79 -8.55 -3.09
CA ALA A 122 12.34 -8.53 -1.73
C ALA A 122 13.53 -7.57 -1.55
N GLU A 123 14.21 -7.18 -2.64
CA GLU A 123 15.31 -6.20 -2.65
C GLU A 123 14.80 -4.74 -2.71
N ALA A 124 13.49 -4.52 -2.63
CA ALA A 124 12.91 -3.20 -2.53
C ALA A 124 11.79 -3.16 -1.50
N GLU A 125 11.76 -2.10 -0.69
CA GLU A 125 10.82 -1.98 0.42
C GLU A 125 10.09 -0.63 0.40
N VAL A 126 8.80 -0.66 0.77
CA VAL A 126 7.94 0.50 0.90
C VAL A 126 7.67 0.73 2.38
N TRP A 127 8.13 1.88 2.89
CA TRP A 127 7.94 2.32 4.25
C TRP A 127 6.84 3.36 4.28
N THR A 128 5.70 3.02 4.87
CA THR A 128 4.60 3.97 5.03
C THR A 128 4.72 4.68 6.37
N LEU A 129 4.88 6.00 6.33
CA LEU A 129 4.97 6.83 7.52
C LEU A 129 3.56 7.02 8.11
N GLY A 130 3.43 6.81 9.42
CA GLY A 130 2.16 6.87 10.15
C GLY A 130 1.86 8.21 10.80
N THR A 131 2.85 9.10 10.88
CA THR A 131 2.77 10.34 11.65
C THR A 131 2.50 11.54 10.74
N GLY A 132 1.67 12.47 11.23
CA GLY A 132 1.40 13.73 10.52
C GLY A 132 2.51 14.77 10.63
N TYR A 133 3.43 14.55 11.57
CA TYR A 133 4.48 15.48 11.94
C TYR A 133 5.80 14.75 12.08
N LEU A 134 6.85 15.30 11.46
CA LEU A 134 8.21 14.80 11.53
C LEU A 134 9.10 15.77 12.31
N TYR A 135 9.76 15.25 13.34
CA TYR A 135 10.69 15.96 14.22
C TYR A 135 11.96 15.10 14.43
N PHE A 136 12.96 15.65 15.10
CA PHE A 136 14.26 14.97 15.27
C PHE A 136 14.16 13.51 15.77
N ALA A 137 13.40 13.24 16.83
CA ALA A 137 13.32 11.88 17.38
C ALA A 137 12.60 10.91 16.42
N SER A 138 11.66 11.40 15.61
CA SER A 138 11.01 10.58 14.60
C SER A 138 11.98 10.13 13.50
N MET A 139 12.91 11.02 13.11
CA MET A 139 13.96 10.69 12.15
C MET A 139 14.95 9.70 12.73
N ARG A 140 15.27 9.82 14.02
CA ARG A 140 16.17 8.87 14.69
C ARG A 140 15.62 7.44 14.66
N GLN A 141 14.30 7.25 14.79
CA GLN A 141 13.70 5.93 14.61
C GLN A 141 13.90 5.36 13.20
N ILE A 142 13.86 6.21 12.16
CA ILE A 142 14.11 5.79 10.77
C ILE A 142 15.59 5.38 10.60
N VAL A 143 16.51 6.14 11.18
CA VAL A 143 17.95 5.81 11.19
C VAL A 143 18.19 4.48 11.91
N GLU A 144 17.66 4.32 13.12
CA GLU A 144 17.78 3.08 13.90
C GLU A 144 17.22 1.88 13.14
N GLU A 145 16.12 2.05 12.41
CA GLU A 145 15.56 0.98 11.58
C GLU A 145 16.47 0.62 10.40
N LEU A 146 17.08 1.60 9.73
CA LEU A 146 18.07 1.35 8.67
C LEU A 146 19.32 0.63 9.21
N GLU A 147 19.82 1.04 10.38
CA GLU A 147 20.96 0.41 11.06
C GLU A 147 20.64 -1.02 11.52
N ASN A 148 19.43 -1.24 12.04
CA ASN A 148 18.93 -2.56 12.41
C ASN A 148 18.83 -3.47 11.18
N PHE A 149 18.33 -2.94 10.06
CA PHE A 149 18.30 -3.65 8.79
C PHE A 149 19.71 -4.12 8.41
N ASN A 150 20.67 -3.20 8.40
CA ASN A 150 22.07 -3.52 8.10
C ASN A 150 22.66 -4.62 9.01
N SER A 151 22.41 -4.50 10.32
CA SER A 151 22.94 -5.43 11.33
C SER A 151 22.40 -6.85 11.16
N GLN A 152 21.14 -7.00 10.72
CA GLN A 152 20.54 -8.30 10.43
C GLN A 152 21.16 -9.00 9.20
N HIS A 153 21.70 -8.24 8.24
CA HIS A 153 22.31 -8.78 7.03
C HIS A 153 23.81 -9.12 7.13
N HIS A 154 24.50 -8.71 8.19
CA HIS A 154 25.89 -9.12 8.43
C HIS A 154 26.05 -10.63 8.73
N LEU A 155 24.94 -11.38 8.88
CA LEU A 155 24.93 -12.83 8.69
C LEU A 155 25.09 -13.15 7.19
N ARG A 156 26.32 -12.99 6.70
CA ARG A 156 26.75 -13.18 5.31
C ARG A 156 26.14 -14.44 4.68
N PHE A 157 25.32 -14.26 3.66
CA PHE A 157 25.32 -15.17 2.52
C PHE A 157 26.68 -15.02 1.83
N THR A 158 27.55 -16.01 1.97
CA THR A 158 28.61 -16.23 0.98
C THR A 158 27.91 -16.49 -0.34
N SER A 159 27.90 -15.49 -1.23
CA SER A 159 27.50 -15.68 -2.63
C SER A 159 28.27 -16.88 -3.18
N PRO A 160 27.62 -17.92 -3.72
CA PRO A 160 28.33 -18.85 -4.57
C PRO A 160 28.88 -18.01 -5.73
N SER A 161 30.21 -18.01 -5.82
CA SER A 161 31.04 -17.38 -6.82
C SER A 161 30.46 -17.44 -8.23
N ASP A 162 30.47 -16.30 -8.93
CA ASP A 162 30.87 -16.16 -10.34
C ASP A 162 30.51 -17.32 -11.27
N SER A 163 29.22 -17.59 -11.44
CA SER A 163 28.69 -18.23 -12.64
C SER A 163 27.64 -17.32 -13.25
N GLU A 164 27.93 -16.76 -14.43
CA GLU A 164 27.00 -16.00 -15.28
C GLU A 164 25.78 -16.82 -15.77
N GLU A 165 25.63 -18.07 -15.30
CA GLU A 165 24.48 -18.91 -15.53
C GLU A 165 23.57 -18.87 -14.29
N LEU A 166 22.38 -18.28 -14.46
CA LEU A 166 21.28 -18.43 -13.51
C LEU A 166 21.04 -19.95 -13.31
N PRO A 167 20.98 -20.45 -12.06
CA PRO A 167 20.70 -21.87 -11.83
C PRO A 167 19.35 -22.25 -12.45
N ASP A 168 19.32 -23.40 -13.12
CA ASP A 168 18.11 -23.93 -13.73
C ASP A 168 16.93 -23.92 -12.73
N PHE A 169 15.80 -23.41 -13.23
CA PHE A 169 14.61 -23.05 -12.47
C PHE A 169 13.93 -24.26 -11.81
N ALA A 170 14.43 -24.68 -10.65
CA ALA A 170 13.65 -25.51 -9.75
C ALA A 170 12.67 -24.61 -8.98
N PHE A 171 11.37 -24.74 -9.28
CA PHE A 171 10.25 -24.24 -8.47
C PHE A 171 10.26 -24.92 -7.10
N SER A 172 11.25 -24.60 -6.27
CA SER A 172 11.24 -24.90 -4.85
C SER A 172 10.69 -23.67 -4.15
N HIS A 173 9.40 -23.76 -3.86
CA HIS A 173 8.82 -23.14 -2.68
C HIS A 173 9.82 -23.24 -1.52
N ALA A 174 10.01 -22.14 -0.80
CA ALA A 174 11.00 -21.89 0.25
C ALA A 174 12.35 -21.36 -0.25
N ILE A 175 12.36 -20.07 -0.62
CA ILE A 175 13.38 -19.23 0.05
C ILE A 175 13.00 -19.27 1.53
N SER A 176 13.69 -20.17 2.24
CA SER A 176 13.63 -20.31 3.69
C SER A 176 13.71 -18.94 4.35
N CYS A 177 12.85 -18.75 5.34
CA CYS A 177 12.49 -17.50 6.00
C CYS A 177 13.59 -16.84 6.86
N GLU A 178 14.88 -16.88 6.49
CA GLU A 178 15.94 -16.41 7.41
C GLU A 178 16.89 -15.33 6.87
N ALA A 179 16.96 -15.10 5.56
CA ALA A 179 17.80 -14.03 5.01
C ALA A 179 16.97 -13.09 4.14
N ARG A 180 16.63 -11.91 4.68
CA ARG A 180 16.16 -10.81 3.83
C ARG A 180 17.33 -10.40 2.93
N PRO A 181 17.14 -10.15 1.62
CA PRO A 181 18.19 -9.57 0.79
C PRO A 181 18.40 -8.09 1.16
N HIS A 182 19.60 -7.56 0.92
CA HIS A 182 19.86 -6.13 1.11
C HIS A 182 18.94 -5.30 0.19
N PRO A 183 18.33 -4.20 0.69
CA PRO A 183 17.41 -3.42 -0.10
C PRO A 183 18.23 -2.49 -1.00
N LEU A 184 18.01 -2.57 -2.31
CA LEU A 184 18.58 -1.65 -3.28
C LEU A 184 17.78 -0.33 -3.33
N TYR A 185 16.47 -0.43 -3.06
CA TYR A 185 15.55 0.71 -3.09
C TYR A 185 14.64 0.72 -1.86
N ILE A 186 14.54 1.87 -1.19
CA ILE A 186 13.55 2.11 -0.14
C ILE A 186 12.67 3.27 -0.55
N ILE A 187 11.37 2.99 -0.71
CA ILE A 187 10.34 3.98 -1.01
C ILE A 187 9.69 4.42 0.30
N MET A 188 9.92 5.66 0.70
CA MET A 188 9.24 6.28 1.84
C MET A 188 7.97 6.98 1.38
N ASN A 189 6.82 6.51 1.85
CA ASN A 189 5.52 7.07 1.56
C ASN A 189 5.14 8.14 2.60
N PHE A 190 5.10 9.40 2.17
CA PHE A 190 4.82 10.60 2.96
C PHE A 190 3.34 10.98 3.02
N ASP A 191 2.44 10.10 2.57
CA ASP A 191 0.99 10.35 2.48
C ASP A 191 0.35 10.95 3.74
N MET A 192 0.75 10.49 4.93
CA MET A 192 0.22 11.03 6.19
C MET A 192 0.96 12.27 6.67
N VAL A 193 2.17 12.52 6.18
CA VAL A 193 3.07 13.59 6.66
C VAL A 193 2.61 14.94 6.11
N GLN A 194 2.27 15.84 7.02
CA GLN A 194 1.81 17.19 6.68
C GLN A 194 2.86 18.25 6.98
N GLN A 195 3.68 18.01 8.00
CA GLN A 195 4.61 18.99 8.54
C GLN A 195 5.92 18.34 8.97
N MET A 196 7.00 19.10 8.86
CA MET A 196 8.33 18.68 9.27
C MET A 196 9.04 19.83 9.98
N GLU A 197 9.73 19.55 11.08
CA GLU A 197 10.56 20.55 11.77
C GLU A 197 11.89 20.78 11.04
N CYS A 198 12.48 21.96 11.21
CA CYS A 198 13.84 22.24 10.73
C CYS A 198 14.86 21.20 11.23
N THR A 199 14.71 20.76 12.48
CA THR A 199 15.55 19.73 13.11
C THR A 199 15.38 18.35 12.47
N ALA A 200 14.17 18.01 12.00
CA ALA A 200 13.93 16.79 11.24
C ALA A 200 14.60 16.85 9.87
N VAL A 201 14.61 18.00 9.20
CA VAL A 201 15.30 18.13 7.91
C VAL A 201 16.81 17.89 8.06
N SER A 202 17.42 18.42 9.11
CA SER A 202 18.83 18.15 9.42
C SER A 202 19.07 16.67 9.75
N ALA A 203 18.20 16.05 10.56
CA ALA A 203 18.30 14.61 10.84
C ALA A 203 18.06 13.74 9.60
N PHE A 204 17.34 14.24 8.60
CA PHE A 204 17.16 13.54 7.33
C PHE A 204 18.48 13.38 6.56
N GLN A 205 19.44 14.30 6.75
CA GLN A 205 20.77 14.14 6.16
C GLN A 205 21.50 12.91 6.73
N GLU A 206 21.24 12.56 7.99
CA GLU A 206 21.75 11.34 8.63
C GLU A 206 21.09 10.09 8.04
N VAL A 207 19.77 10.12 7.80
CA VAL A 207 19.06 9.06 7.08
C VAL A 207 19.68 8.83 5.70
N LEU A 208 19.99 9.92 4.97
CA LEU A 208 20.62 9.84 3.65
C LEU A 208 22.05 9.29 3.73
N SER A 209 22.85 9.70 4.73
CA SER A 209 24.22 9.18 4.89
C SER A 209 24.22 7.70 5.21
N VAL A 210 23.34 7.24 6.11
CA VAL A 210 23.22 5.81 6.44
C VAL A 210 22.75 5.02 5.22
N ALA A 211 21.74 5.49 4.49
CA ALA A 211 21.30 4.81 3.27
C ALA A 211 22.42 4.73 2.20
N LYS A 212 23.24 5.78 2.09
CA LYS A 212 24.41 5.79 1.19
C LYS A 212 25.47 4.77 1.60
N GLU A 213 25.75 4.63 2.89
CA GLU A 213 26.66 3.59 3.41
C GLU A 213 26.15 2.19 3.09
N LEU A 214 24.83 2.01 3.05
CA LEU A 214 24.18 0.75 2.67
C LEU A 214 24.11 0.51 1.15
N GLY A 215 24.48 1.50 0.32
CA GLY A 215 24.29 1.44 -1.12
C GLY A 215 22.81 1.41 -1.54
N CYS A 216 21.91 1.84 -0.67
CA CYS A 216 20.47 1.87 -0.91
C CYS A 216 20.05 3.24 -1.46
N THR A 217 19.20 3.24 -2.49
CA THR A 217 18.61 4.46 -3.05
C THR A 217 17.29 4.77 -2.35
N LEU A 218 17.14 5.98 -1.82
CA LEU A 218 15.91 6.44 -1.18
C LEU A 218 15.01 7.16 -2.17
N ILE A 219 13.72 6.83 -2.17
CA ILE A 219 12.70 7.45 -3.00
C ILE A 219 11.58 7.97 -2.09
N LEU A 220 11.21 9.24 -2.22
CA LEU A 220 10.08 9.82 -1.51
C LEU A 220 8.84 9.81 -2.40
N ALA A 221 7.73 9.29 -1.89
CA ALA A 221 6.44 9.28 -2.58
C ALA A 221 5.40 10.08 -1.80
N HIS A 222 4.45 10.72 -2.51
CA HIS A 222 3.37 11.54 -1.92
C HIS A 222 3.88 12.70 -1.04
N VAL A 223 4.99 13.33 -1.42
CA VAL A 223 5.51 14.49 -0.68
C VAL A 223 4.73 15.74 -1.06
N GLN A 224 4.21 16.47 -0.08
CA GLN A 224 3.54 17.75 -0.32
C GLN A 224 4.54 18.80 -0.84
N SER A 225 4.11 19.68 -1.75
CA SER A 225 4.99 20.70 -2.34
C SER A 225 5.62 21.64 -1.31
N SER A 226 4.93 21.94 -0.21
CA SER A 226 5.46 22.71 0.92
C SER A 226 6.66 22.03 1.59
N LEU A 227 6.59 20.70 1.77
CA LEU A 227 7.67 19.90 2.33
C LEU A 227 8.86 19.80 1.38
N ILE A 228 8.61 19.64 0.07
CA ILE A 228 9.67 19.65 -0.95
C ILE A 228 10.44 20.98 -0.89
N LEU A 229 9.74 22.11 -0.89
CA LEU A 229 10.38 23.43 -0.78
C LEU A 229 11.16 23.58 0.52
N GLN A 230 10.60 23.11 1.64
CA GLN A 230 11.29 23.12 2.91
C GLN A 230 12.59 22.30 2.85
N MET A 231 12.53 21.06 2.38
CA MET A 231 13.69 20.18 2.21
C MET A 231 14.77 20.80 1.33
N GLN A 232 14.38 21.41 0.20
CA GLN A 232 15.30 22.11 -0.70
C GLN A 232 15.97 23.31 -0.02
N ASN A 233 15.20 24.13 0.71
CA ASN A 233 15.71 25.31 1.42
C ASN A 233 16.73 24.95 2.51
N PHE A 234 16.62 23.76 3.09
CA PHE A 234 17.56 23.23 4.09
C PHE A 234 18.68 22.36 3.48
N GLY A 235 18.82 22.36 2.15
CA GLY A 235 19.98 21.78 1.46
C GLY A 235 19.93 20.27 1.26
N LEU A 236 18.74 19.65 1.27
CA LEU A 236 18.62 18.24 0.84
C LEU A 236 18.72 18.14 -0.68
N PRO A 237 19.54 17.19 -1.21
CA PRO A 237 19.76 17.03 -2.65
C PRO A 237 18.58 16.27 -3.29
N LEU A 238 17.47 16.98 -3.49
CA LEU A 238 16.25 16.44 -4.09
C LEU A 238 16.33 16.49 -5.62
N ALA A 239 16.02 15.37 -6.27
CA ALA A 239 15.80 15.30 -7.72
C ALA A 239 14.41 14.77 -8.00
N GLU A 240 13.70 15.40 -8.93
CA GLU A 240 12.46 14.84 -9.45
C GLU A 240 12.76 13.55 -10.20
N LEU A 241 11.88 12.58 -9.99
CA LEU A 241 12.01 11.26 -10.58
C LEU A 241 11.67 11.36 -12.08
N GLN A 242 12.71 11.32 -12.92
CA GLN A 242 12.58 11.34 -14.38
C GLN A 242 12.39 9.91 -14.92
N ASP A 243 11.66 9.78 -16.04
CA ASP A 243 11.38 8.50 -16.73
C ASP A 243 12.66 7.72 -17.13
N GLN A 244 13.81 8.39 -17.11
CA GLN A 244 15.12 7.79 -17.33
C GLN A 244 15.81 7.53 -16.00
N ALA A 245 15.84 6.26 -15.58
CA ALA A 245 16.69 5.81 -14.48
C ALA A 245 18.15 6.27 -14.71
N PRO A 246 18.82 6.86 -13.70
CA PRO A 246 20.22 7.21 -13.83
C PRO A 246 21.00 5.91 -14.06
N ALA A 247 22.00 5.97 -14.95
CA ALA A 247 22.96 4.87 -15.12
C ALA A 247 23.49 4.48 -13.73
N ALA A 248 23.62 3.17 -13.48
CA ALA A 248 23.95 2.56 -12.19
C ALA A 248 25.26 3.07 -11.52
N SER A 249 25.98 4.01 -12.14
CA SER A 249 27.24 4.58 -11.68
C SER A 249 27.14 6.03 -11.14
N THR A 250 25.99 6.71 -11.17
CA THR A 250 25.87 8.13 -10.75
C THR A 250 24.88 8.41 -9.62
N ALA A 251 24.21 7.40 -9.07
CA ALA A 251 22.96 7.57 -8.33
C ALA A 251 22.97 7.72 -6.79
N PRO A 252 24.02 7.42 -6.00
CA PRO A 252 23.84 7.32 -4.54
C PRO A 252 23.78 8.67 -3.80
N GLU A 253 23.87 9.81 -4.49
CA GLU A 253 23.90 11.14 -3.84
C GLU A 253 22.57 11.89 -3.84
N LEU A 254 21.60 11.45 -4.66
CA LEU A 254 20.35 12.20 -4.88
C LEU A 254 19.16 11.47 -4.26
N LEU A 255 18.33 12.22 -3.55
CA LEU A 255 17.04 11.78 -3.02
C LEU A 255 15.97 11.96 -4.10
N LEU A 256 15.41 10.87 -4.59
CA LEU A 256 14.45 10.91 -5.68
C LEU A 256 13.05 11.21 -5.16
N VAL A 257 12.31 12.09 -5.84
CA VAL A 257 10.94 12.47 -5.47
C VAL A 257 9.97 12.04 -6.54
N ALA A 258 9.08 11.11 -6.19
CA ALA A 258 7.99 10.63 -7.02
C ALA A 258 6.69 11.41 -6.73
N HIS A 259 5.87 11.60 -7.77
CA HIS A 259 4.57 12.25 -7.63
C HIS A 259 3.61 11.49 -6.71
N ASN A 260 3.57 10.16 -6.83
CA ASN A 260 2.75 9.28 -6.01
C ASN A 260 3.47 7.94 -5.76
N LEU A 261 2.88 7.09 -4.93
CA LEU A 261 3.45 5.78 -4.61
C LEU A 261 3.50 4.86 -5.83
N ASP A 262 2.48 4.91 -6.69
CA ASP A 262 2.40 4.05 -7.88
C ASP A 262 3.56 4.32 -8.84
N ALA A 263 3.86 5.60 -9.11
CA ALA A 263 4.98 6.03 -9.95
C ALA A 263 6.33 5.66 -9.35
N ALA A 264 6.49 5.75 -8.02
CA ALA A 264 7.70 5.29 -7.35
C ALA A 264 7.92 3.78 -7.53
N VAL A 265 6.85 2.98 -7.36
CA VAL A 265 6.91 1.52 -7.51
C VAL A 265 7.15 1.16 -8.98
N GLU A 266 6.43 1.79 -9.91
CA GLU A 266 6.59 1.59 -11.37
C GLU A 266 8.04 1.83 -11.80
N TRP A 267 8.64 2.94 -11.35
CA TRP A 267 10.02 3.24 -11.69
C TRP A 267 11.02 2.22 -11.12
N VAL A 268 10.80 1.73 -9.89
CA VAL A 268 11.66 0.69 -9.30
C VAL A 268 11.49 -0.63 -10.04
N GLU A 269 10.26 -1.00 -10.41
CA GLU A 269 10.00 -2.18 -11.25
C GLU A 269 10.71 -2.06 -12.60
N GLU A 270 10.59 -0.92 -13.26
CA GLU A 270 11.32 -0.66 -14.51
C GLU A 270 12.84 -0.69 -14.34
N ALA A 271 13.38 -0.14 -13.24
CA ALA A 271 14.79 -0.19 -12.95
C ALA A 271 15.29 -1.64 -12.82
N PHE A 272 14.54 -2.50 -12.13
CA PHE A 272 14.83 -3.92 -12.06
C PHE A 272 14.75 -4.58 -13.44
N LEU A 273 13.70 -4.32 -14.22
CA LEU A 273 13.57 -4.89 -15.56
C LEU A 273 14.71 -4.42 -16.48
N ARG A 274 15.12 -3.15 -16.43
CA ARG A 274 16.24 -2.62 -17.23
C ARG A 274 17.58 -3.26 -16.84
N SER A 275 17.79 -3.58 -15.57
CA SER A 275 19.02 -4.21 -15.09
C SER A 275 19.30 -5.59 -15.69
N TYR A 276 18.26 -6.27 -16.20
CA TYR A 276 18.40 -7.57 -16.84
C TYR A 276 17.53 -7.66 -18.08
N GLN A 277 18.11 -7.56 -19.28
CA GLN A 277 17.39 -7.81 -20.53
C GLN A 277 17.67 -9.23 -21.01
N PRO A 278 16.63 -10.06 -21.24
CA PRO A 278 16.84 -11.42 -21.73
C PRO A 278 17.37 -11.37 -23.17
N ALA A 279 18.10 -12.41 -23.58
CA ALA A 279 18.53 -12.54 -24.96
C ALA A 279 17.30 -12.61 -25.92
N PRO A 280 17.42 -12.17 -27.18
CA PRO A 280 16.31 -12.19 -28.13
C PRO A 280 15.67 -13.57 -28.25
N GLY A 281 14.38 -13.67 -27.92
CA GLY A 281 13.61 -14.94 -27.97
C GLY A 281 13.64 -15.78 -26.69
N GLN A 282 14.32 -15.32 -25.64
CA GLN A 282 14.22 -15.84 -24.28
C GLN A 282 13.32 -14.92 -23.44
N CYS A 283 12.65 -15.46 -22.42
CA CYS A 283 12.00 -14.64 -21.40
C CYS A 283 12.92 -14.48 -20.20
N ARG A 284 12.67 -13.45 -19.41
CA ARG A 284 13.40 -13.22 -18.16
C ARG A 284 13.21 -14.41 -17.22
N GLY A 285 14.33 -15.01 -16.82
CA GLY A 285 14.31 -16.09 -15.84
C GLY A 285 13.71 -17.41 -16.36
N HIS A 286 13.73 -17.69 -17.66
CA HIS A 286 13.35 -19.01 -18.18
C HIS A 286 14.15 -19.37 -19.45
N THR A 287 14.78 -20.54 -19.45
CA THR A 287 15.45 -21.12 -20.61
C THR A 287 14.43 -21.87 -21.48
N HIS A 288 13.89 -21.20 -22.49
CA HIS A 288 12.85 -21.76 -23.37
C HIS A 288 13.36 -22.75 -24.43
N GLY A 289 14.58 -23.28 -24.29
CA GLY A 289 15.21 -24.14 -25.30
C GLY A 289 14.29 -25.27 -25.76
N ASN A 290 13.59 -25.92 -24.83
CA ASN A 290 12.62 -26.97 -25.14
C ASN A 290 11.16 -26.47 -25.22
N LEU A 291 10.86 -25.26 -24.72
CA LEU A 291 9.50 -24.73 -24.66
C LEU A 291 8.92 -24.51 -26.06
N ARG A 292 9.70 -23.88 -26.93
CA ARG A 292 9.27 -23.57 -28.30
C ARG A 292 9.05 -24.85 -29.11
N ASP A 293 9.89 -25.86 -28.92
CA ASP A 293 9.78 -27.17 -29.57
C ASP A 293 8.61 -28.00 -29.02
N LEU A 294 8.24 -27.80 -27.76
CA LEU A 294 7.12 -28.49 -27.11
C LEU A 294 5.77 -27.84 -27.44
N LEU A 295 5.74 -26.49 -27.47
CA LEU A 295 4.55 -25.72 -27.87
C LEU A 295 4.30 -25.77 -29.38
N SER A 296 5.35 -25.72 -30.22
CA SER A 296 5.18 -25.75 -31.69
C SER A 296 4.58 -27.05 -32.22
N ARG A 297 4.63 -28.15 -31.44
CA ARG A 297 3.92 -29.40 -31.78
C ARG A 297 2.40 -29.27 -31.69
N HIS A 298 1.90 -28.30 -30.93
CA HIS A 298 0.48 -28.21 -30.56
C HIS A 298 -0.15 -26.86 -30.88
N VAL A 299 0.66 -25.80 -31.08
CA VAL A 299 0.21 -24.42 -31.29
C VAL A 299 0.97 -23.81 -32.45
N ASP A 300 0.26 -23.12 -33.33
CA ASP A 300 0.89 -22.34 -34.40
C ASP A 300 1.62 -21.13 -33.80
N MET A 301 2.95 -21.20 -33.78
CA MET A 301 3.82 -20.14 -33.26
C MET A 301 3.83 -18.88 -34.14
N GLN A 302 3.26 -18.92 -35.35
CA GLN A 302 3.10 -17.74 -36.21
C GLN A 302 1.83 -16.95 -35.89
N SER A 303 0.90 -17.55 -35.14
CA SER A 303 -0.33 -16.89 -34.70
C SER A 303 -0.04 -15.79 -33.67
N PRO A 304 -0.77 -14.66 -33.69
CA PRO A 304 -0.72 -13.68 -32.60
C PRO A 304 -1.09 -14.26 -31.23
N LEU A 305 -1.81 -15.38 -31.17
CA LEU A 305 -2.14 -16.07 -29.91
C LEU A 305 -0.96 -16.84 -29.32
N ALA A 306 0.10 -17.11 -30.09
CA ALA A 306 1.26 -17.86 -29.60
C ALA A 306 1.81 -17.29 -28.28
N GLY A 307 1.79 -15.96 -28.13
CA GLY A 307 2.23 -15.33 -26.90
C GLY A 307 1.37 -15.64 -25.67
N LEU A 308 0.05 -15.73 -25.84
CA LEU A 308 -0.86 -16.12 -24.77
C LEU A 308 -0.64 -17.59 -24.35
N HIS A 309 -0.39 -18.49 -25.30
CA HIS A 309 -0.11 -19.89 -25.01
C HIS A 309 1.21 -20.07 -24.26
N VAL A 310 2.24 -19.30 -24.65
CA VAL A 310 3.52 -19.27 -23.93
C VAL A 310 3.30 -18.79 -22.50
N ASP A 311 2.52 -17.72 -22.30
CA ASP A 311 2.22 -17.18 -20.97
C ASP A 311 1.52 -18.21 -20.07
N PHE A 312 0.48 -18.87 -20.59
CA PHE A 312 -0.19 -19.98 -19.89
C PHE A 312 0.78 -21.11 -19.58
N HIS A 313 1.61 -21.50 -20.55
CA HIS A 313 2.54 -22.61 -20.36
C HIS A 313 3.55 -22.30 -19.27
N VAL A 314 4.20 -21.13 -19.32
CA VAL A 314 5.24 -20.76 -18.35
C VAL A 314 4.68 -20.77 -16.93
N TRP A 315 3.47 -20.25 -16.74
CA TRP A 315 2.82 -20.29 -15.45
C TRP A 315 2.44 -21.72 -15.05
N LEU A 316 1.73 -22.47 -15.90
CA LEU A 316 1.24 -23.80 -15.58
C LEU A 316 2.35 -24.82 -15.37
N ASP A 317 3.43 -24.78 -16.15
CA ASP A 317 4.58 -25.68 -16.00
C ASP A 317 5.26 -25.48 -14.64
N GLY A 318 5.37 -24.22 -14.21
CA GLY A 318 5.96 -23.88 -12.92
C GLY A 318 5.17 -24.36 -11.71
N TYR A 319 3.84 -24.24 -11.74
CA TYR A 319 2.97 -24.59 -10.60
C TYR A 319 2.34 -25.99 -10.70
N PHE A 320 2.25 -26.54 -11.91
CA PHE A 320 1.61 -27.83 -12.22
C PHE A 320 2.46 -28.64 -13.23
N PRO A 321 3.65 -29.13 -12.84
CA PRO A 321 4.62 -29.76 -13.76
C PRO A 321 4.12 -31.01 -14.51
N SER A 322 2.93 -31.54 -14.17
CA SER A 322 2.29 -32.68 -14.83
C SER A 322 1.09 -32.29 -15.71
N TYR A 323 0.87 -31.01 -16.02
CA TYR A 323 -0.25 -30.60 -16.86
C TYR A 323 0.00 -30.99 -18.33
N ASN A 324 -1.07 -31.30 -19.09
CA ASN A 324 -0.97 -31.62 -20.51
C ASN A 324 -1.05 -30.33 -21.37
N PRO A 325 0.01 -29.97 -22.12
CA PRO A 325 0.02 -28.81 -23.02
C PRO A 325 -1.02 -28.87 -24.14
N GLU A 326 -1.45 -30.07 -24.56
CA GLU A 326 -2.46 -30.24 -25.61
C GLU A 326 -3.78 -29.56 -25.24
N LEU A 327 -4.12 -29.48 -23.95
CA LEU A 327 -5.32 -28.81 -23.46
C LEU A 327 -5.35 -27.33 -23.87
N LEU A 328 -4.20 -26.69 -24.03
CA LEU A 328 -4.16 -25.29 -24.46
C LEU A 328 -4.71 -25.12 -25.89
N SER A 329 -4.61 -26.13 -26.75
CA SER A 329 -5.14 -26.06 -28.11
C SER A 329 -6.67 -25.86 -28.16
N GLU A 330 -7.40 -26.27 -27.10
CA GLU A 330 -8.85 -26.03 -26.97
C GLU A 330 -9.18 -24.53 -26.82
N LEU A 331 -8.24 -23.69 -26.36
CA LEU A 331 -8.47 -22.24 -26.21
C LEU A 331 -8.49 -21.50 -27.54
N VAL A 332 -7.70 -21.94 -28.53
CA VAL A 332 -7.51 -21.24 -29.81
C VAL A 332 -8.83 -20.92 -30.52
N PRO A 333 -9.75 -21.88 -30.74
CA PRO A 333 -11.01 -21.59 -31.47
C PRO A 333 -11.99 -20.72 -30.66
N LEU A 334 -11.80 -20.62 -29.34
CA LEU A 334 -12.72 -19.94 -28.43
C LEU A 334 -12.29 -18.49 -28.14
N LEU A 335 -11.06 -18.11 -28.50
CA LEU A 335 -10.53 -16.77 -28.33
C LEU A 335 -10.88 -15.86 -29.51
N GLU A 336 -11.49 -14.71 -29.22
CA GLU A 336 -11.72 -13.65 -30.20
C GLU A 336 -10.50 -12.71 -30.24
N ILE A 337 -9.92 -12.53 -31.42
CA ILE A 337 -8.83 -11.57 -31.63
C ILE A 337 -9.42 -10.27 -32.15
N ARG A 338 -9.23 -9.18 -31.40
CA ARG A 338 -9.71 -7.86 -31.78
C ARG A 338 -8.55 -6.90 -32.00
N LYS A 339 -8.53 -6.28 -33.19
CA LYS A 339 -7.64 -5.15 -33.50
C LYS A 339 -8.39 -3.86 -33.18
N LEU A 340 -7.73 -2.98 -32.45
CA LEU A 340 -8.30 -1.76 -31.88
C LEU A 340 -7.49 -0.57 -32.37
N GLN A 341 -8.20 0.51 -32.68
CA GLN A 341 -7.61 1.83 -32.91
C GLN A 341 -7.53 2.60 -31.59
N LYS A 342 -6.71 3.65 -31.58
CA LYS A 342 -6.61 4.57 -30.44
C LYS A 342 -7.99 5.13 -30.07
N GLY A 343 -8.38 4.95 -28.82
CA GLY A 343 -9.66 5.40 -28.28
C GLY A 343 -10.77 4.35 -28.30
N ASP A 344 -10.57 3.21 -28.97
CA ASP A 344 -11.56 2.14 -29.02
C ASP A 344 -11.77 1.54 -27.62
N VAL A 345 -13.03 1.40 -27.25
CA VAL A 345 -13.45 0.80 -25.98
C VAL A 345 -13.64 -0.70 -26.17
N VAL A 346 -12.94 -1.50 -25.36
CA VAL A 346 -13.02 -2.96 -25.41
C VAL A 346 -14.16 -3.47 -24.53
N TYR A 347 -14.24 -2.90 -23.33
CA TYR A 347 -15.30 -3.16 -22.37
C TYR A 347 -15.62 -1.87 -21.64
N SER A 348 -16.90 -1.65 -21.37
CA SER A 348 -17.37 -0.60 -20.47
C SER A 348 -18.48 -1.16 -19.62
N ALA A 349 -18.46 -0.84 -18.33
CA ALA A 349 -19.55 -1.14 -17.44
C ALA A 349 -20.89 -0.64 -18.02
N PRO A 350 -21.95 -1.47 -18.00
CA PRO A 350 -23.27 -1.04 -18.45
C PRO A 350 -23.79 0.05 -17.51
N LYS A 351 -24.29 1.16 -18.08
CA LYS A 351 -24.95 2.22 -17.29
C LYS A 351 -26.26 1.67 -16.74
N THR A 352 -26.28 1.29 -15.46
CA THR A 352 -27.53 0.96 -14.76
C THR A 352 -28.41 2.21 -14.76
N ARG A 353 -29.51 2.17 -15.53
CA ARG A 353 -30.57 3.18 -15.40
C ARG A 353 -31.11 3.07 -13.98
N GLN A 354 -30.99 4.13 -13.18
CA GLN A 354 -31.79 4.28 -11.97
C GLN A 354 -33.26 4.05 -12.34
N ALA A 355 -33.83 2.93 -11.90
CA ALA A 355 -35.27 2.78 -11.87
C ALA A 355 -35.77 3.85 -10.89
N THR A 356 -36.24 4.98 -11.43
CA THR A 356 -36.94 6.00 -10.67
C THR A 356 -38.21 5.36 -10.11
N CYS A 357 -38.12 4.88 -8.87
CA CYS A 357 -39.31 4.52 -8.12
C CYS A 357 -40.07 5.81 -7.85
N ARG A 358 -41.00 6.16 -8.75
CA ARG A 358 -42.04 7.15 -8.47
C ARG A 358 -42.85 6.61 -7.30
N SER A 359 -42.65 7.24 -6.16
CA SER A 359 -43.45 7.08 -4.96
C SER A 359 -44.91 7.42 -5.28
N SER A 360 -45.74 6.38 -5.42
CA SER A 360 -47.16 6.50 -5.12
C SER A 360 -47.40 5.59 -3.93
N GLY A 361 -47.80 6.21 -2.83
CA GLY A 361 -47.74 5.63 -1.50
C GLY A 361 -48.52 4.32 -1.38
N MET A 362 -47.92 3.33 -0.72
CA MET A 362 -48.64 2.37 0.10
C MET A 362 -47.70 1.74 1.13
N VAL A 363 -48.14 1.88 2.38
CA VAL A 363 -47.88 1.15 3.63
C VAL A 363 -46.91 -0.05 3.55
N TYR A 364 -45.98 -0.06 4.49
CA TYR A 364 -45.10 -1.19 4.82
C TYR A 364 -45.90 -2.48 5.07
N SER A 365 -45.66 -3.49 4.24
CA SER A 365 -45.84 -4.89 4.61
C SER A 365 -44.61 -5.66 4.13
N ALA A 366 -43.83 -6.16 5.07
CA ALA A 366 -42.68 -7.01 4.79
C ALA A 366 -43.09 -8.21 3.90
N PRO A 367 -42.37 -8.53 2.80
CA PRO A 367 -42.71 -9.70 2.01
C PRO A 367 -42.27 -10.95 2.76
N LYS A 368 -43.21 -11.88 2.89
CA LYS A 368 -42.97 -13.25 3.33
C LYS A 368 -41.89 -13.88 2.45
N PHE A 369 -40.85 -14.41 3.09
CA PHE A 369 -39.84 -15.26 2.47
C PHE A 369 -40.50 -16.49 1.86
N GLN A 370 -40.64 -16.50 0.54
CA GLN A 370 -40.94 -17.70 -0.23
C GLN A 370 -39.62 -18.18 -0.83
N ARG A 371 -39.07 -19.27 -0.28
CA ARG A 371 -37.86 -19.92 -0.79
C ARG A 371 -38.12 -20.37 -2.23
N GLN A 372 -37.59 -19.63 -3.20
CA GLN A 372 -37.34 -20.14 -4.55
C GLN A 372 -35.98 -20.87 -4.57
N PRO A 373 -35.86 -21.98 -5.33
CA PRO A 373 -34.61 -22.71 -5.43
C PRO A 373 -33.63 -21.92 -6.32
N ARG A 374 -32.41 -21.70 -5.79
CA ARG A 374 -31.19 -21.31 -6.53
C ARG A 374 -31.41 -20.48 -7.80
N GLY A 375 -31.77 -19.22 -7.62
CA GLY A 375 -31.68 -18.19 -8.65
C GLY A 375 -31.60 -16.84 -7.94
N GLY A 376 -30.39 -16.30 -7.81
CA GLY A 376 -30.19 -14.98 -7.20
C GLY A 376 -30.92 -13.93 -8.03
N ALA A 377 -31.85 -13.22 -7.40
CA ALA A 377 -32.44 -12.03 -7.99
C ALA A 377 -31.32 -11.02 -8.31
N TRP A 378 -31.39 -10.39 -9.48
CA TRP A 378 -30.42 -9.46 -10.08
C TRP A 378 -29.23 -10.09 -10.82
N MET A 379 -29.49 -11.00 -11.77
CA MET A 379 -28.53 -11.31 -12.84
C MET A 379 -29.27 -11.15 -14.16
N SER A 380 -28.98 -10.09 -14.94
CA SER A 380 -29.31 -10.16 -16.36
C SER A 380 -28.19 -10.94 -17.04
N GLU A 381 -28.52 -12.06 -17.66
CA GLU A 381 -27.63 -12.78 -18.57
C GLU A 381 -26.95 -11.78 -19.52
N GLY A 382 -25.61 -11.81 -19.60
CA GLY A 382 -24.83 -10.98 -20.52
C GLY A 382 -24.12 -9.74 -19.95
N GLN A 383 -23.97 -9.59 -18.63
CA GLN A 383 -23.28 -8.43 -18.01
C GLN A 383 -21.84 -8.68 -17.52
N SER A 384 -21.33 -9.90 -17.64
CA SER A 384 -19.96 -10.25 -17.25
C SER A 384 -18.94 -9.68 -18.25
N PRO A 385 -17.86 -9.00 -17.82
CA PRO A 385 -16.80 -8.53 -18.72
C PRO A 385 -16.05 -9.71 -19.32
N PRO A 386 -15.63 -9.71 -20.60
CA PRO A 386 -14.79 -10.78 -21.12
C PRO A 386 -13.42 -10.80 -20.41
N LEU A 387 -12.77 -11.96 -20.38
CA LEU A 387 -11.35 -12.02 -20.04
C LEU A 387 -10.55 -11.38 -21.16
N LEU A 388 -9.58 -10.54 -20.80
CA LEU A 388 -8.81 -9.75 -21.75
C LEU A 388 -7.32 -9.92 -21.52
N TRP A 389 -6.59 -10.18 -22.61
CA TRP A 389 -5.14 -10.15 -22.67
C TRP A 389 -4.67 -9.20 -23.77
N LEU A 390 -3.66 -8.39 -23.47
CA LEU A 390 -2.99 -7.53 -24.43
C LEU A 390 -1.90 -8.34 -25.15
N LEU A 391 -1.95 -8.36 -26.49
CA LEU A 391 -0.95 -9.05 -27.33
C LEU A 391 0.05 -8.06 -27.95
N LEU A 392 -0.39 -6.84 -28.25
CA LEU A 392 0.42 -5.77 -28.84
C LEU A 392 -0.27 -4.42 -28.62
N GLY A 393 0.51 -3.33 -28.48
CA GLY A 393 -0.01 -1.98 -28.30
C GLY A 393 -0.13 -1.60 -26.83
N SER A 394 -1.08 -0.73 -26.49
CA SER A 394 -1.25 -0.22 -25.12
C SER A 394 -2.72 -0.06 -24.76
N VAL A 395 -3.10 -0.55 -23.58
CA VAL A 395 -4.47 -0.53 -23.06
C VAL A 395 -4.47 -0.01 -21.63
N GLU A 396 -5.46 0.82 -21.31
CA GLU A 396 -5.70 1.34 -19.97
C GLU A 396 -7.07 0.92 -19.46
N HIS A 397 -7.13 0.66 -18.17
CA HIS A 397 -8.33 0.39 -17.41
C HIS A 397 -8.63 1.59 -16.53
N ILE A 398 -9.72 2.27 -16.86
CA ILE A 398 -10.16 3.48 -16.18
C ILE A 398 -11.23 3.09 -15.17
N TRP A 399 -11.05 3.51 -13.91
CA TRP A 399 -12.00 3.27 -12.85
C TRP A 399 -13.23 4.18 -13.01
N ASN A 400 -14.39 3.58 -13.30
CA ASN A 400 -15.64 4.30 -13.51
C ASN A 400 -16.74 3.62 -12.68
N PRO A 401 -16.90 3.99 -11.40
CA PRO A 401 -17.89 3.39 -10.50
C PRO A 401 -19.29 4.01 -10.65
N GLU A 402 -19.58 4.71 -11.77
CA GLU A 402 -20.84 5.43 -11.94
C GLU A 402 -22.05 4.51 -11.67
N ASN A 403 -22.86 4.88 -10.67
CA ASN A 403 -24.07 4.19 -10.21
C ASN A 403 -23.88 2.82 -9.51
N GLU A 404 -22.65 2.44 -9.17
CA GLU A 404 -22.36 1.25 -8.36
C GLU A 404 -22.53 1.55 -6.86
N THR A 405 -23.47 0.83 -6.23
CA THR A 405 -23.74 0.95 -4.78
C THR A 405 -23.25 -0.26 -4.01
N GLU A 406 -22.63 -1.23 -4.69
CA GLU A 406 -22.17 -2.45 -4.05
C GLU A 406 -21.05 -2.15 -3.05
N GLN A 407 -21.17 -2.74 -1.86
CA GLN A 407 -20.18 -2.56 -0.80
C GLN A 407 -18.80 -3.08 -1.22
N SER A 408 -18.74 -4.14 -2.02
CA SER A 408 -17.49 -4.72 -2.53
C SER A 408 -16.72 -3.73 -3.42
N VAL A 409 -17.43 -3.02 -4.31
CA VAL A 409 -16.88 -1.99 -5.20
C VAL A 409 -16.37 -0.79 -4.40
N ARG A 410 -17.12 -0.34 -3.40
CA ARG A 410 -16.66 0.74 -2.49
C ARG A 410 -15.44 0.34 -1.68
N VAL A 411 -15.44 -0.87 -1.13
CA VAL A 411 -14.28 -1.40 -0.38
C VAL A 411 -13.06 -1.49 -1.29
N PHE A 412 -13.21 -1.94 -2.54
CA PHE A 412 -12.12 -1.98 -3.51
C PHE A 412 -11.63 -0.57 -3.86
N GLN A 413 -12.55 0.38 -4.08
CA GLN A 413 -12.23 1.78 -4.34
C GLN A 413 -11.45 2.40 -3.19
N ASP A 414 -11.89 2.21 -1.95
CA ASP A 414 -11.24 2.74 -0.75
C ASP A 414 -9.87 2.09 -0.51
N GLN A 415 -9.76 0.77 -0.73
CA GLN A 415 -8.50 0.03 -0.57
C GLN A 415 -7.42 0.48 -1.55
N ASN A 416 -7.81 0.79 -2.79
CA ASN A 416 -6.90 1.20 -3.85
C ASN A 416 -6.86 2.73 -4.05
N ARG A 417 -7.62 3.49 -3.25
CA ARG A 417 -7.74 4.97 -3.32
C ARG A 417 -8.05 5.48 -4.72
N LEU A 418 -8.98 4.81 -5.40
CA LEU A 418 -9.33 5.13 -6.79
C LEU A 418 -10.31 6.29 -6.84
N GLU A 419 -10.03 7.24 -7.72
CA GLU A 419 -10.93 8.34 -8.05
C GLU A 419 -11.71 7.99 -9.32
N ALA A 420 -12.93 8.52 -9.46
CA ALA A 420 -13.69 8.31 -10.69
C ALA A 420 -12.94 8.94 -11.87
N GLY A 421 -12.68 8.15 -12.92
CA GLY A 421 -11.91 8.55 -14.09
C GLY A 421 -10.39 8.35 -13.96
N SER A 422 -9.87 7.87 -12.82
CA SER A 422 -8.44 7.55 -12.70
C SER A 422 -8.10 6.23 -13.42
N VAL A 423 -6.93 6.17 -14.05
CA VAL A 423 -6.37 4.90 -14.54
C VAL A 423 -5.94 4.05 -13.35
N PHE A 424 -6.38 2.80 -13.29
CA PHE A 424 -6.01 1.89 -12.20
C PHE A 424 -5.24 0.65 -12.65
N GLU A 425 -5.34 0.26 -13.92
CA GLU A 425 -4.44 -0.70 -14.55
C GLU A 425 -4.03 -0.19 -15.91
N LYS A 426 -2.78 -0.40 -16.29
CA LYS A 426 -2.27 -0.08 -17.63
C LYS A 426 -1.34 -1.18 -18.11
N ALA A 427 -1.30 -1.43 -19.40
CA ALA A 427 -0.38 -2.40 -19.98
C ALA A 427 0.11 -1.89 -21.33
N SER A 428 1.39 -2.10 -21.63
CA SER A 428 2.01 -1.72 -22.89
C SER A 428 2.95 -2.82 -23.40
N ILE A 429 2.83 -3.17 -24.68
CA ILE A 429 3.65 -4.16 -25.37
C ILE A 429 4.03 -3.58 -26.73
N HIS A 430 5.27 -3.08 -26.84
CA HIS A 430 5.75 -2.38 -28.04
C HIS A 430 6.63 -3.25 -28.94
N GLN A 431 7.19 -4.36 -28.46
CA GLN A 431 8.16 -5.17 -29.21
C GLN A 431 7.91 -6.67 -29.03
N ARG A 432 7.79 -7.43 -30.13
CA ARG A 432 7.63 -8.90 -30.11
C ARG A 432 8.91 -9.68 -29.71
N GLN A 433 9.91 -9.03 -29.15
CA GLN A 433 11.13 -9.69 -28.67
C GLN A 433 11.00 -9.91 -27.17
N GLY A 434 10.77 -11.15 -26.75
CA GLY A 434 10.79 -11.57 -25.35
C GLY A 434 9.54 -11.23 -24.51
N SER A 435 8.60 -10.44 -25.02
CA SER A 435 7.30 -10.16 -24.38
C SER A 435 6.16 -10.76 -25.23
N TRP A 436 5.29 -11.54 -24.58
CA TRP A 436 4.37 -12.45 -25.28
C TRP A 436 2.90 -12.04 -25.11
N CYS A 437 2.47 -11.67 -23.90
CA CYS A 437 1.22 -10.97 -23.63
C CYS A 437 1.21 -10.38 -22.20
N ALA A 438 0.30 -9.46 -21.92
CA ALA A 438 0.04 -8.91 -20.59
C ALA A 438 -1.43 -9.13 -20.21
N GLY A 439 -1.66 -9.55 -18.98
CA GLY A 439 -2.97 -9.90 -18.46
C GLY A 439 -2.98 -11.19 -17.64
N PRO A 440 -4.16 -11.67 -17.23
CA PRO A 440 -5.47 -11.06 -17.45
C PRO A 440 -5.63 -9.76 -16.64
N PHE A 441 -6.46 -8.83 -17.12
CA PHE A 441 -6.83 -7.62 -16.37
C PHE A 441 -7.73 -7.96 -15.17
N SER A 442 -7.88 -7.04 -14.21
CA SER A 442 -8.73 -7.21 -13.00
C SER A 442 -10.18 -7.59 -13.27
N THR A 443 -10.68 -7.41 -14.50
CA THR A 443 -11.97 -7.93 -14.95
C THR A 443 -12.12 -9.44 -14.75
N ALA A 444 -11.02 -10.20 -14.63
CA ALA A 444 -11.04 -11.63 -14.36
C ALA A 444 -11.81 -12.02 -13.10
N ARG A 445 -11.77 -11.21 -12.04
CA ARG A 445 -12.52 -11.50 -10.81
C ARG A 445 -14.02 -11.35 -11.01
N ALA A 446 -14.43 -10.28 -11.68
CA ALA A 446 -15.82 -10.05 -12.04
C ALA A 446 -16.32 -11.11 -13.03
N PHE A 447 -15.48 -11.52 -13.98
CA PHE A 447 -15.73 -12.64 -14.89
C PHE A 447 -16.03 -13.94 -14.15
N LEU A 448 -15.14 -14.35 -13.24
CA LEU A 448 -15.32 -15.57 -12.45
C LEU A 448 -16.55 -15.52 -11.53
N ALA A 449 -16.91 -14.32 -11.07
CA ALA A 449 -18.10 -14.12 -10.25
C ALA A 449 -19.38 -13.94 -11.07
N ASN A 450 -19.28 -13.88 -12.41
CA ASN A 450 -20.37 -13.56 -13.33
C ASN A 450 -21.09 -12.25 -12.98
N MET A 451 -20.31 -11.22 -12.63
CA MET A 451 -20.79 -9.89 -12.25
C MET A 451 -20.24 -8.81 -13.18
N ALA A 452 -20.90 -7.66 -13.22
CA ALA A 452 -20.35 -6.49 -13.92
C ALA A 452 -19.07 -6.00 -13.23
N HIS A 453 -18.10 -5.53 -14.01
CA HIS A 453 -16.93 -4.85 -13.47
C HIS A 453 -17.07 -3.33 -13.64
N PRO A 454 -16.94 -2.53 -12.57
CA PRO A 454 -16.93 -1.07 -12.65
C PRO A 454 -15.65 -0.58 -13.34
N GLY A 455 -15.80 0.06 -14.50
CA GLY A 455 -14.66 0.55 -15.26
C GLY A 455 -14.83 0.48 -16.77
N THR A 456 -13.86 1.08 -17.45
CA THR A 456 -13.78 1.09 -18.91
C THR A 456 -12.37 0.71 -19.34
N LEU A 457 -12.26 -0.35 -20.15
CA LEU A 457 -11.03 -0.76 -20.81
C LEU A 457 -10.98 -0.12 -22.19
N ARG A 458 -9.93 0.66 -22.46
CA ARG A 458 -9.78 1.41 -23.70
C ARG A 458 -8.36 1.29 -24.25
N ALA A 459 -8.25 1.18 -25.57
CA ALA A 459 -6.97 1.22 -26.27
C ALA A 459 -6.40 2.65 -26.27
N VAL A 460 -5.16 2.81 -25.82
CA VAL A 460 -4.42 4.08 -25.83
C VAL A 460 -3.71 4.28 -27.16
N ASP A 461 -3.33 3.18 -27.81
CA ASP A 461 -2.69 3.13 -29.12
C ASP A 461 -3.30 2.01 -29.98
N CYS A 462 -2.87 1.88 -31.23
CA CYS A 462 -3.21 0.76 -32.10
C CYS A 462 -2.83 -0.57 -31.44
N SER A 463 -3.83 -1.30 -30.96
CA SER A 463 -3.64 -2.45 -30.07
C SER A 463 -4.29 -3.71 -30.61
N THR A 464 -3.74 -4.86 -30.26
CA THR A 464 -4.33 -6.17 -30.54
C THR A 464 -4.55 -6.89 -29.22
N VAL A 465 -5.78 -7.32 -28.97
CA VAL A 465 -6.18 -8.02 -27.75
C VAL A 465 -6.79 -9.37 -28.07
N ALA A 466 -6.63 -10.32 -27.14
CA ALA A 466 -7.36 -11.58 -27.13
C ALA A 466 -8.47 -11.52 -26.07
N LEU A 467 -9.68 -11.93 -26.45
CA LEU A 467 -10.87 -11.92 -25.60
C LEU A 467 -11.41 -13.34 -25.45
N LEU A 468 -11.81 -13.71 -24.23
CA LEU A 468 -12.57 -14.93 -23.97
C LEU A 468 -13.92 -14.55 -23.34
N PRO A 469 -15.04 -14.64 -24.08
CA PRO A 469 -16.37 -14.38 -23.53
C PRO A 469 -16.85 -15.53 -22.64
N GLN A 470 -17.81 -15.24 -21.76
CA GLN A 470 -18.35 -16.21 -20.80
C GLN A 470 -18.89 -17.47 -21.47
N GLU A 471 -19.64 -17.29 -22.57
CA GLU A 471 -20.23 -18.41 -23.34
C GLU A 471 -19.17 -19.35 -23.93
N ALA A 472 -18.03 -18.81 -24.36
CA ALA A 472 -16.93 -19.60 -24.89
C ALA A 472 -16.16 -20.30 -23.76
N TYR A 473 -15.98 -19.63 -22.62
CA TYR A 473 -15.41 -20.24 -21.42
C TYR A 473 -16.26 -21.41 -20.89
N ASP A 474 -17.58 -21.31 -20.97
CA ASP A 474 -18.50 -22.36 -20.56
C ASP A 474 -18.48 -23.60 -21.48
N GLN A 475 -17.86 -23.49 -22.66
CA GLN A 475 -17.63 -24.61 -23.58
C GLN A 475 -16.31 -25.35 -23.30
N LEU A 476 -15.42 -24.80 -22.46
CA LEU A 476 -14.12 -25.42 -22.15
C LEU A 476 -14.30 -26.75 -21.40
N SER A 477 -13.40 -27.70 -21.66
CA SER A 477 -13.36 -28.96 -20.93
C SER A 477 -13.19 -28.74 -19.42
N PRO A 478 -13.75 -29.61 -18.56
CA PRO A 478 -13.63 -29.47 -17.10
C PRO A 478 -12.19 -29.49 -16.58
N ALA A 479 -11.26 -30.09 -17.32
CA ALA A 479 -9.84 -30.12 -16.97
C ALA A 479 -9.20 -28.75 -17.23
N LEU A 480 -9.36 -28.22 -18.45
CA LEU A 480 -8.83 -26.92 -18.84
C LEU A 480 -9.44 -25.78 -18.03
N ARG A 481 -10.75 -25.83 -17.75
CA ARG A 481 -11.42 -24.82 -16.93
C ARG A 481 -10.83 -24.72 -15.52
N ARG A 482 -10.43 -25.84 -14.92
CA ARG A 482 -9.77 -25.86 -13.60
C ARG A 482 -8.39 -25.21 -13.65
N LEU A 483 -7.60 -25.52 -14.68
CA LEU A 483 -6.28 -24.90 -14.89
C LEU A 483 -6.41 -23.40 -15.17
N LEU A 484 -7.36 -23.00 -16.02
CA LEU A 484 -7.63 -21.60 -16.31
C LEU A 484 -8.08 -20.86 -15.04
N ASN A 485 -8.93 -21.44 -14.19
CA ASN A 485 -9.30 -20.83 -12.91
C ASN A 485 -8.11 -20.66 -11.97
N ALA A 486 -7.23 -21.65 -11.89
CA ALA A 486 -6.00 -21.53 -11.12
C ALA A 486 -5.15 -20.36 -11.65
N TYR A 487 -4.98 -20.28 -12.97
CA TYR A 487 -4.26 -19.20 -13.62
C TYR A 487 -4.93 -17.84 -13.40
N LEU A 488 -6.24 -17.69 -13.56
CA LEU A 488 -6.94 -16.40 -13.43
C LEU A 488 -6.91 -15.87 -12.00
N LEU A 489 -6.93 -16.76 -11.02
CA LEU A 489 -6.92 -16.33 -9.64
C LEU A 489 -5.54 -15.76 -9.25
N ARG A 490 -4.42 -16.19 -9.89
CA ARG A 490 -2.98 -15.84 -9.67
C ARG A 490 -2.49 -15.72 -8.21
N LYS A 491 -3.40 -15.82 -7.26
CA LYS A 491 -3.31 -15.81 -5.83
C LYS A 491 -3.93 -17.12 -5.41
N TRP A 492 -3.11 -18.14 -5.22
CA TRP A 492 -3.42 -19.08 -4.17
C TRP A 492 -2.81 -18.54 -2.87
N PRO A 493 -3.61 -17.99 -1.96
CA PRO A 493 -3.22 -17.94 -0.57
C PRO A 493 -3.33 -19.36 -0.03
N THR A 494 -2.22 -19.95 0.41
CA THR A 494 -2.06 -20.70 1.70
C THR A 494 -3.14 -21.68 2.21
N TYR A 495 -4.18 -22.06 1.47
CA TYR A 495 -5.35 -22.80 1.99
C TYR A 495 -5.57 -24.20 1.39
N LEU A 496 -4.53 -24.84 0.83
CA LEU A 496 -4.58 -26.27 0.47
C LEU A 496 -3.56 -27.14 1.20
N HIS A 497 -3.13 -26.69 2.38
CA HIS A 497 -2.69 -27.59 3.43
C HIS A 497 -3.86 -27.87 4.39
N SER A 498 -4.84 -28.63 3.90
CA SER A 498 -5.75 -29.42 4.73
C SER A 498 -6.15 -30.67 3.99
#